data_AF-A0A2P5MTS9-F1
#
_entry.id   AF-A0A2P5MTS9-F1
#
_cell.length_a   1.000
_cell.length_b   1.000
_cell.length_c   1.000
_cell.angle_alpha   90.00
_cell.angle_beta   90.00
_cell.angle_gamma   90.00
#
_symmetry.space_group_name_H-M   'P 1'
#
loop_
_entity.id
_entity.type
_entity.pdbx_description
1 polymer ?
#
loop_
_entity_poly.entity_id
_entity_poly.type
_entity_poly.pdbx_seq_one_letter_code
_entity_poly.pdbx_strand_id
1 'polypeptide(L)'
;MKPFSEYPQYDALGLAQLVRSGEVLAGEFLDAIITKAVQQAPFTPIANITGQPAMSVPLYWSDDGLPHGAQFMAATGNDRLLFQLAAQLEQAEPWKHRMPPLCNQ
;
A
#
# COMPACT_ATOMS: atom_id res chain seq x y z
N MET A 1 -26.43 14.10 3.78
CA MET A 1 -25.03 13.67 3.73
C MET A 1 -25.00 12.22 3.26
N LYS A 2 -24.22 11.89 2.23
CA LYS A 2 -24.24 10.54 1.66
C LYS A 2 -23.49 9.55 2.56
N PRO A 3 -24.02 8.33 2.81
CA PRO A 3 -23.34 7.32 3.59
C PRO A 3 -22.15 6.72 2.84
N PHE A 4 -21.12 6.31 3.58
CA PHE A 4 -19.91 5.70 3.02
C PHE A 4 -20.16 4.47 2.14
N SER A 5 -21.24 3.72 2.41
CA SER A 5 -21.65 2.56 1.61
C SER A 5 -21.96 2.89 0.15
N GLU A 6 -22.27 4.15 -0.16
CA GLU A 6 -22.51 4.62 -1.53
C GLU A 6 -21.23 5.04 -2.25
N TYR A 7 -20.11 5.24 -1.56
CA TYR A 7 -18.88 5.75 -2.18
C TYR A 7 -18.27 4.82 -3.25
N PRO A 8 -18.36 3.48 -3.15
CA PRO A 8 -17.85 2.59 -4.19
C PRO A 8 -18.45 2.79 -5.59
N GLN A 9 -19.59 3.48 -5.71
CA GLN A 9 -20.21 3.77 -7.01
C GLN A 9 -19.58 4.99 -7.72
N TYR A 10 -18.70 5.73 -7.04
CA TYR A 10 -18.00 6.88 -7.57
C TYR A 10 -16.52 6.55 -7.81
N ASP A 11 -15.97 7.06 -8.90
CA ASP A 11 -14.52 7.11 -9.08
C ASP A 11 -13.91 8.27 -8.27
N ALA A 12 -12.58 8.44 -8.37
CA ALA A 12 -11.87 9.49 -7.64
C ALA A 12 -12.36 10.91 -8.00
N LEU A 13 -12.75 11.16 -9.26
CA LEU A 13 -13.25 12.47 -9.70
C LEU A 13 -14.67 12.72 -9.21
N GLY A 14 -15.52 11.69 -9.21
CA GLY A 14 -16.87 11.73 -8.64
C GLY A 14 -16.84 12.04 -7.14
N LEU A 15 -15.96 11.38 -6.39
CA LEU A 15 -15.76 11.68 -4.97
C LEU A 15 -15.24 13.12 -4.76
N ALA A 16 -14.29 13.57 -5.57
CA ALA A 16 -13.80 14.95 -5.51
C ALA A 16 -14.91 15.98 -5.80
N GLN A 17 -15.82 15.68 -6.74
CA GLN A 17 -16.95 16.54 -7.06
C GLN A 17 -17.96 16.60 -5.92
N LEU A 18 -18.22 15.51 -5.20
CA LEU A 18 -19.09 15.51 -4.01
C LEU A 18 -18.53 16.36 -2.88
N VAL A 19 -17.22 16.32 -2.67
CA VAL A 19 -16.54 17.22 -1.70
C VAL A 19 -16.65 18.67 -2.17
N ARG A 20 -16.44 18.92 -3.47
CA ARG A 20 -16.51 20.26 -4.06
C ARG A 20 -17.92 20.85 -4.02
N SER A 21 -18.96 20.04 -4.20
CA SER A 21 -20.36 20.47 -4.13
C SER A 21 -20.86 20.64 -2.69
N GLY A 22 -20.10 20.19 -1.69
CA GLY A 22 -20.49 20.23 -0.27
C GLY A 22 -21.51 19.15 0.12
N GLU A 23 -21.79 18.18 -0.76
CA GLU A 23 -22.65 17.03 -0.44
C GLU A 23 -22.01 16.08 0.59
N VAL A 24 -20.68 16.12 0.68
CA VAL A 24 -19.84 15.41 1.65
C VAL A 24 -18.78 16.38 2.18
N LEU A 25 -18.55 16.38 3.50
CA LEU A 25 -17.46 17.15 4.08
C LEU A 25 -16.12 16.47 3.83
N ALA A 26 -15.09 17.25 3.47
CA ALA A 26 -13.75 16.73 3.19
C ALA A 26 -13.16 15.92 4.37
N GLY A 27 -13.39 16.37 5.61
CA GLY A 27 -12.91 15.67 6.81
C GLY A 27 -13.56 14.29 6.99
N GLU A 28 -14.89 14.22 6.87
CA GLU A 28 -15.61 12.95 6.99
C GLU A 28 -15.28 11.98 5.87
N PHE A 29 -15.10 12.51 4.65
CA PHE A 29 -14.59 11.71 3.53
C PHE A 29 -13.22 11.12 3.86
N LEU A 30 -12.30 11.94 4.38
CA LEU A 30 -10.95 11.53 4.72
C LEU A 30 -10.96 10.45 5.82
N ASP A 31 -11.73 10.65 6.89
CA ASP A 31 -11.85 9.68 8.00
C ASP A 31 -12.36 8.33 7.52
N ALA A 32 -13.36 8.33 6.65
CA ALA A 32 -13.95 7.11 6.15
C ALA A 32 -12.98 6.34 5.21
N ILE A 33 -12.23 7.05 4.37
CA ILE A 33 -11.20 6.46 3.51
C ILE A 33 -10.02 5.92 4.33
N ILE A 34 -9.53 6.66 5.33
CA ILE A 34 -8.47 6.19 6.24
C ILE A 34 -8.92 4.92 6.97
N THR A 35 -10.13 4.92 7.53
CA THR A 35 -10.69 3.76 8.25
C THR A 35 -10.72 2.54 7.35
N LYS A 36 -11.25 2.67 6.13
CA LYS A 36 -11.29 1.55 5.16
C LYS A 36 -9.90 1.09 4.74
N ALA A 37 -8.98 2.02 4.47
CA ALA A 37 -7.62 1.69 4.05
C ALA A 37 -6.89 0.86 5.12
N VAL A 38 -6.98 1.27 6.39
CA VAL A 38 -6.37 0.55 7.52
C VAL A 38 -7.03 -0.81 7.76
N GLN A 39 -8.34 -0.94 7.55
CA GLN A 39 -9.04 -2.24 7.64
C GLN A 39 -8.60 -3.22 6.56
N GLN A 40 -8.32 -2.76 5.34
CA GLN A 40 -7.94 -3.61 4.21
C GLN A 40 -6.44 -3.94 4.19
N ALA A 41 -5.60 -2.96 4.51
CA ALA A 41 -4.16 -3.10 4.54
C ALA A 41 -3.64 -2.37 5.79
N PRO A 42 -3.44 -3.06 6.92
CA PRO A 42 -3.13 -2.37 8.17
C PRO A 42 -1.74 -1.69 8.19
N PHE A 43 -0.81 -2.14 7.34
CA PHE A 43 0.60 -1.74 7.44
C PHE A 43 1.09 -0.74 6.39
N THR A 44 0.39 -0.57 5.27
CA THR A 44 0.88 0.22 4.13
C THR A 44 0.31 1.64 4.00
N PRO A 45 -0.95 1.95 4.39
CA PRO A 45 -1.54 3.28 4.20
C PRO A 45 -0.79 4.38 4.93
N ILE A 46 -0.13 4.06 6.05
CA ILE A 46 0.63 5.04 6.82
C ILE A 46 1.73 5.70 5.98
N ALA A 47 2.38 4.97 5.07
CA ALA A 47 3.40 5.51 4.18
C ALA A 47 2.82 6.52 3.18
N ASN A 48 1.61 6.28 2.67
CA ASN A 48 0.91 7.20 1.77
C ASN A 48 0.48 8.47 2.51
N ILE A 49 0.01 8.33 3.76
CA ILE A 49 -0.45 9.45 4.59
C ILE A 49 0.70 10.36 4.99
N THR A 50 1.84 9.78 5.39
CA THR A 50 3.00 10.54 5.86
C THR A 50 3.96 10.95 4.75
N GLY A 51 3.84 10.35 3.56
CA GLY A 51 4.79 10.53 2.45
C GLY A 51 6.18 9.94 2.72
N GLN A 52 6.31 9.07 3.73
CA GLN A 52 7.58 8.43 4.04
C GLN A 52 7.95 7.38 2.98
N PRO A 53 9.24 7.28 2.61
CA PRO A 53 9.72 6.19 1.78
C PRO A 53 9.39 4.85 2.42
N ALA A 54 8.89 3.93 1.60
CA ALA A 54 8.56 2.57 2.03
C ALA A 54 8.80 1.57 0.90
N MET A 55 9.21 0.35 1.26
CA MET A 55 9.43 -0.74 0.32
C MET A 55 8.86 -2.05 0.87
N SER A 56 8.47 -2.96 -0.03
CA SER A 56 8.13 -4.34 0.31
C SER A 56 9.04 -5.27 -0.48
N VAL A 57 9.70 -6.21 0.21
CA VAL A 57 10.57 -7.22 -0.42
C VAL A 57 10.12 -8.64 -0.03
N PRO A 58 10.20 -9.63 -0.93
CA PRO A 58 9.67 -10.95 -0.66
C PRO A 58 10.74 -11.82 0.01
N LEU A 59 10.72 -11.89 1.34
CA LEU A 59 11.75 -12.60 2.13
C LEU A 59 11.33 -14.02 2.53
N TYR A 60 10.05 -14.37 2.36
CA TYR A 60 9.53 -15.65 2.82
C TYR A 60 8.48 -16.19 1.86
N TRP A 61 8.43 -17.51 1.75
CA TRP A 61 7.38 -18.24 1.03
C TRP A 61 6.83 -19.28 1.98
N SER A 62 5.51 -19.38 2.04
CA SER A 62 4.82 -20.44 2.76
C SER A 62 4.97 -21.79 2.07
N ASP A 63 4.63 -22.87 2.78
CA ASP A 63 4.75 -24.24 2.29
C ASP A 63 3.88 -24.53 1.05
N ASP A 64 2.82 -23.75 0.83
CA ASP A 64 1.95 -23.79 -0.36
C ASP A 64 2.47 -22.91 -1.52
N GLY A 65 3.66 -22.31 -1.37
CA GLY A 65 4.34 -21.58 -2.43
C GLY A 65 3.89 -20.13 -2.60
N LEU A 66 3.16 -19.55 -1.64
CA LEU A 66 2.75 -18.15 -1.68
C LEU A 66 3.86 -17.21 -1.17
N PRO A 67 4.16 -16.09 -1.87
CA PRO A 67 5.15 -15.13 -1.41
C PRO A 67 4.60 -14.25 -0.27
N HIS A 68 5.42 -14.02 0.75
CA HIS A 68 5.16 -13.10 1.85
C HIS A 68 6.12 -11.91 1.78
N GLY A 69 5.55 -10.71 1.69
CA GLY A 69 6.31 -9.46 1.70
C GLY A 69 6.69 -9.02 3.12
N ALA A 70 7.89 -8.49 3.28
CA ALA A 70 8.33 -7.74 4.46
C ALA A 70 8.37 -6.25 4.12
N GLN A 71 7.59 -5.45 4.86
CA GLN A 71 7.47 -4.00 4.66
C GLN A 71 8.50 -3.26 5.51
N PHE A 72 9.26 -2.36 4.89
CA PHE A 72 10.22 -1.48 5.56
C PHE A 72 9.88 -0.02 5.26
N MET A 73 10.15 0.87 6.21
CA MET A 73 9.99 2.32 6.09
C MET A 73 11.26 3.03 6.52
N ALA A 74 11.51 4.21 5.96
CA ALA A 74 12.61 5.07 6.35
C ALA A 74 12.13 6.49 6.67
N ALA A 75 13.02 7.30 7.26
CA ALA A 75 12.79 8.73 7.39
C ALA A 75 12.74 9.41 6.01
N THR A 76 11.98 10.50 5.89
CA THR A 76 11.79 11.25 4.64
C THR A 76 13.12 11.55 3.92
N GLY A 77 13.15 11.31 2.61
CA GLY A 77 14.33 11.52 1.76
C GLY A 77 15.40 10.42 1.81
N ASN A 78 15.17 9.33 2.57
CA ASN A 78 16.11 8.22 2.70
C ASN A 78 15.77 7.01 1.82
N ASP A 79 15.23 7.22 0.62
CA ASP A 79 14.99 6.18 -0.39
C ASP A 79 16.26 5.35 -0.67
N ARG A 80 17.42 6.02 -0.70
CA ARG A 80 18.73 5.38 -0.85
C ARG A 80 18.99 4.33 0.22
N LEU A 81 18.61 4.60 1.47
CA LEU A 81 18.80 3.66 2.58
C LEU A 81 17.96 2.40 2.35
N LEU A 82 16.72 2.56 1.90
CA LEU A 82 15.86 1.42 1.56
C LEU A 82 16.45 0.58 0.42
N PHE A 83 16.95 1.21 -0.64
CA PHE A 83 17.62 0.47 -1.72
C PHE A 83 18.89 -0.25 -1.25
N GLN A 84 19.68 0.35 -0.36
CA GLN A 84 20.86 -0.30 0.23
C GLN A 84 20.48 -1.49 1.12
N LEU A 85 19.37 -1.38 1.87
CA LEU A 85 18.84 -2.49 2.66
C LEU A 85 18.32 -3.61 1.74
N ALA A 86 17.56 -3.26 0.70
CA ALA A 86 17.06 -4.24 -0.28
C ALA A 86 18.20 -5.02 -0.93
N ALA A 87 19.29 -4.35 -1.33
CA ALA A 87 20.45 -5.00 -1.92
C ALA A 87 21.13 -5.99 -0.96
N GLN A 88 21.24 -5.64 0.33
CA GLN A 88 21.81 -6.54 1.34
C GLN A 88 20.90 -7.76 1.58
N LEU A 89 19.59 -7.53 1.67
CA LEU A 89 18.61 -8.61 1.83
C LEU A 89 18.59 -9.54 0.61
N GLU A 90 18.70 -9.00 -0.61
CA GLU A 90 18.70 -9.79 -1.85
C GLU A 90 19.97 -10.64 -1.98
N GLN A 91 21.10 -10.14 -1.48
CA GLN A 91 22.35 -10.91 -1.42
C GLN A 91 22.28 -12.04 -0.39
N ALA A 92 21.63 -11.80 0.76
CA ALA A 92 21.51 -12.78 1.82
C ALA A 92 20.50 -13.90 1.48
N GLU A 93 19.35 -13.54 0.92
CA GLU A 93 18.27 -14.46 0.54
C GLU A 93 17.80 -14.17 -0.89
N PRO A 94 18.49 -14.67 -1.93
CA PRO A 94 18.14 -14.33 -3.31
C PRO A 94 16.74 -14.81 -3.70
N TRP A 95 15.87 -13.91 -4.18
CA TRP A 95 14.49 -14.23 -4.59
C TRP A 95 14.23 -14.19 -6.09
N LYS A 96 15.17 -13.71 -6.92
CA LYS A 96 14.98 -13.55 -8.37
C LYS A 96 14.52 -14.81 -9.12
N HIS A 97 14.88 -15.99 -8.61
CA HIS A 97 14.53 -17.28 -9.21
C HIS A 97 13.16 -17.81 -8.76
N ARG A 98 12.51 -17.17 -7.76
CA ARG A 98 11.23 -17.60 -7.20
C ARG A 98 10.09 -16.96 -7.99
N MET A 99 9.71 -17.58 -9.09
CA MET A 99 8.66 -17.12 -9.99
C MET A 99 7.42 -18.03 -9.94
N PRO A 100 6.20 -17.49 -10.12
CA PRO A 100 5.01 -18.30 -10.29
C PRO A 100 5.14 -19.27 -11.48
N PRO A 101 4.56 -20.47 -11.43
CA PRO A 101 4.64 -21.46 -12.52
C PRO A 101 4.16 -20.93 -13.88
N LEU A 102 3.22 -19.98 -13.89
CA LEU A 102 2.70 -19.35 -15.10
C LEU A 102 3.75 -18.52 -15.88
N CYS A 103 4.84 -18.11 -15.25
CA CYS A 103 5.90 -17.33 -15.90
C CYS A 103 6.91 -18.19 -16.68
N ASN A 104 6.84 -19.52 -16.55
CA ASN A 104 7.75 -20.47 -17.20
C ASN A 104 7.08 -21.26 -18.34
N GLN A 105 5.89 -20.84 -18.78
CA GLN A 105 5.18 -21.38 -19.96
C GLN A 105 5.55 -20.59 -21.21
#